data_AF-A0A0M4SQ99-F1
#
_entry.id   AF-A0A0M4SQ99-F1
#
_cell.length_a   1.000
_cell.length_b   1.000
_cell.length_c   1.000
_cell.angle_alpha   90.00
_cell.angle_beta   90.00
_cell.angle_gamma   90.00
#
_symmetry.space_group_name_H-M   'P 1'
#
loop_
_entity.id
_entity.type
_entity.pdbx_description
1 polymer ?
#
loop_
_entity_poly.entity_id
_entity_poly.type
_entity_poly.pdbx_seq_one_letter_code
_entity_poly.pdbx_strand_id
1 'polypeptide(L)'
;MVSQAPSLNQEQSYALLSKTECLFAAIWHNPEGSVGTEEVAKYYEVNPDAIAAILAVHHEEFSITEDNWTPREAIRLGMLLNSSVASNVRSLALDVIEAQKCKDKRQQVTRLLQNSDFVRWSNREIAKILGCSHTTVNEVRNQLETDNKVIKFERRKHIQNGKEVERKIGVSGQQMETSFHLQDSNPDSTVQALATFCSPGDPRDGVEVPVREIKGNPRQMLADFPSGTEVVSVKKLTTPSSPYPQERRLPPQYQEAIAQLEEQHRQEIARLEMEIESRIRGEAERLAIASLHDQIKAAQDLANTKSLEVAKLQRQLVELESLRQLEEENRSLRDRIGELERALEDRPLADWGNTFTKQAEKVINAQVKKSC
;
A
#
# COMPACT_ATOMS: atom_id res chain seq x y z
N MET A 1 7.43 -46.96 3.36
CA MET A 1 6.54 -46.69 4.51
C MET A 1 6.40 -45.18 4.59
N VAL A 2 5.21 -44.63 4.32
CA VAL A 2 4.97 -43.19 4.40
C VAL A 2 4.76 -42.86 5.87
N SER A 3 5.76 -42.26 6.53
CA SER A 3 5.60 -41.75 7.89
C SER A 3 4.51 -40.69 7.87
N GLN A 4 3.39 -40.99 8.52
CA GLN A 4 2.36 -39.98 8.79
C GLN A 4 2.98 -38.95 9.73
N ALA A 5 3.13 -37.71 9.24
CA ALA A 5 3.58 -36.61 10.07
C ALA A 5 2.59 -36.41 11.23
N PRO A 6 3.06 -36.14 12.46
CA PRO A 6 2.18 -35.90 13.58
C PRO A 6 1.27 -34.71 13.27
N SER A 7 -0.03 -34.89 13.46
CA SER A 7 -1.01 -33.82 13.31
C SER A 7 -0.74 -32.74 14.36
N LEU A 8 -0.17 -31.61 13.94
CA LEU A 8 0.03 -30.44 14.79
C LEU A 8 -1.32 -29.93 15.29
N ASN A 9 -1.40 -29.63 16.59
CA ASN A 9 -2.61 -29.02 17.14
C ASN A 9 -2.74 -27.56 16.65
N GLN A 10 -3.93 -26.99 16.78
CA GLN A 10 -4.25 -25.64 16.28
C GLN A 10 -3.34 -24.58 16.90
N GLU A 11 -3.04 -24.68 18.19
CA GLU A 11 -2.20 -23.74 18.94
C GLU A 11 -0.74 -23.78 18.48
N GLN A 12 -0.18 -24.97 18.25
CA GLN A 12 1.14 -25.19 17.67
C GLN A 12 1.23 -24.69 16.24
N SER A 13 0.14 -24.82 15.47
CA SER A 13 0.05 -24.30 14.11
C SER A 13 0.09 -22.77 14.10
N TYR A 14 -0.63 -22.10 15.00
CA TYR A 14 -0.57 -20.64 15.17
C TYR A 14 0.79 -20.17 15.67
N ALA A 15 1.39 -20.88 16.62
CA ALA A 15 2.73 -20.56 17.11
C ALA A 15 3.79 -20.69 15.99
N LEU A 16 3.69 -21.71 15.14
CA LEU A 16 4.57 -21.90 13.98
C LEU A 16 4.35 -20.79 12.95
N LEU A 17 3.09 -20.43 12.66
CA LEU A 17 2.75 -19.41 11.67
C LEU A 17 3.22 -18.03 12.11
N SER A 18 3.01 -17.68 13.38
CA SER A 18 3.49 -16.44 13.96
C SER A 18 5.01 -16.39 13.93
N LYS A 19 5.72 -17.46 14.35
CA LYS A 19 7.19 -17.56 14.24
C LYS A 19 7.71 -17.41 12.80
N THR A 20 6.94 -17.84 11.82
CA THR A 20 7.29 -17.75 10.40
C THR A 20 7.08 -16.34 9.86
N GLU A 21 5.94 -15.70 10.15
CA GLU A 21 5.68 -14.27 9.85
C GLU A 21 6.76 -13.36 10.43
N CYS A 22 7.17 -13.70 11.65
CA CYS A 22 8.21 -13.06 12.42
C CYS A 22 9.60 -13.12 11.76
N LEU A 23 9.94 -14.27 11.19
CA LEU A 23 11.17 -14.47 10.42
C LEU A 23 11.10 -13.70 9.09
N PHE A 24 9.94 -13.71 8.43
CA PHE A 24 9.71 -12.96 7.19
C PHE A 24 9.78 -11.45 7.43
N ALA A 25 9.22 -10.93 8.52
CA ALA A 25 9.29 -9.51 8.87
C ALA A 25 10.73 -9.05 9.14
N ALA A 26 11.52 -9.86 9.86
CA ALA A 26 12.92 -9.56 10.12
C ALA A 26 13.76 -9.51 8.83
N ILE A 27 13.55 -10.46 7.92
CA ILE A 27 14.22 -10.50 6.60
C ILE A 27 13.75 -9.34 5.70
N TRP A 28 12.47 -8.98 5.76
CA TRP A 28 11.88 -7.96 4.87
C TRP A 28 12.22 -6.53 5.29
N HIS A 29 12.43 -6.27 6.58
CA HIS A 29 12.74 -4.93 7.10
C HIS A 29 14.23 -4.56 7.00
N ASN A 30 15.11 -5.49 6.65
CA ASN A 30 16.54 -5.21 6.44
C ASN A 30 17.03 -5.80 5.11
N PRO A 31 16.73 -5.15 3.95
CA PRO A 31 16.99 -5.72 2.63
C PRO A 31 18.49 -5.89 2.30
N GLU A 32 19.41 -5.28 3.06
CA GLU A 32 20.85 -5.32 2.83
C GLU A 32 21.68 -5.83 4.03
N GLY A 33 21.06 -6.08 5.19
CA GLY A 33 21.77 -6.48 6.42
C GLY A 33 21.41 -7.88 6.89
N SER A 34 22.41 -8.69 7.25
CA SER A 34 22.19 -9.91 8.02
C SER A 34 21.68 -9.55 9.41
N VAL A 35 20.47 -9.95 9.75
CA VAL A 35 19.90 -9.78 11.10
C VAL A 35 20.53 -10.81 12.04
N GLY A 36 21.14 -10.33 13.13
CA GLY A 36 21.74 -11.20 14.14
C GLY A 36 20.68 -11.98 14.92
N THR A 37 21.00 -13.20 15.36
CA THR A 37 20.12 -14.01 16.23
C THR A 37 19.72 -13.27 17.50
N GLU A 38 20.58 -12.40 18.00
CA GLU A 38 20.35 -11.52 19.15
C GLU A 38 19.27 -10.47 18.90
N GLU A 39 19.20 -9.91 17.69
CA GLU A 39 18.19 -8.90 17.33
C GLU A 39 16.82 -9.56 17.19
N VAL A 40 16.77 -10.75 16.59
CA VAL A 40 15.56 -11.57 16.52
C VAL A 40 15.11 -11.97 17.93
N ALA A 41 16.03 -12.42 18.78
CA ALA A 41 15.74 -12.81 20.16
C ALA A 41 15.21 -11.65 20.99
N LYS A 42 15.82 -10.47 20.84
CA LYS A 42 15.38 -9.23 21.48
C LYS A 42 13.99 -8.80 21.03
N TYR A 43 13.67 -8.92 19.75
CA TYR A 43 12.35 -8.56 19.22
C TYR A 43 11.23 -9.47 19.77
N TYR A 44 11.53 -10.76 19.97
CA TYR A 44 10.57 -11.74 20.50
C TYR A 44 10.63 -11.96 22.00
N GLU A 45 11.51 -11.25 22.71
CA GLU A 45 11.75 -11.42 24.15
C GLU A 45 12.07 -12.88 24.54
N VAL A 46 12.75 -13.62 23.66
CA VAL A 46 13.19 -15.01 23.90
C VAL A 46 14.70 -15.06 24.12
N ASN A 47 15.16 -16.11 24.81
CA ASN A 47 16.59 -16.34 24.97
C ASN A 47 17.26 -16.55 23.59
N PRO A 48 18.32 -15.80 23.23
CA PRO A 48 19.06 -16.00 21.99
C PRO A 48 19.56 -17.43 21.80
N ASP A 49 19.89 -18.16 22.87
CA ASP A 49 20.30 -19.56 22.82
C ASP A 49 19.18 -20.48 22.31
N ALA A 50 17.92 -20.16 22.62
CA ALA A 50 16.78 -20.92 22.14
C ALA A 50 16.56 -20.70 20.63
N ILE A 51 16.76 -19.48 20.14
CA ILE A 51 16.72 -19.18 18.72
C ILE A 51 17.91 -19.81 17.99
N ALA A 52 19.10 -19.75 18.56
CA ALA A 52 20.30 -20.39 18.02
C ALA A 52 20.15 -21.91 17.96
N ALA A 53 19.56 -22.55 18.99
CA ALA A 53 19.29 -23.98 19.00
C ALA A 53 18.28 -24.40 17.92
N ILE A 54 17.20 -23.63 17.74
CA ILE A 54 16.21 -23.87 16.68
C ILE A 54 16.84 -23.69 15.29
N LEU A 55 17.62 -22.63 15.11
CA LEU A 55 18.34 -22.39 13.86
C LEU A 55 19.38 -23.48 13.60
N ALA A 56 20.08 -23.98 14.61
CA ALA A 56 21.06 -25.06 14.48
C ALA A 56 20.40 -26.38 14.05
N VAL A 57 19.27 -26.74 14.65
CA VAL A 57 18.48 -27.93 14.27
C VAL A 57 18.07 -27.87 12.81
N HIS A 58 17.62 -26.71 12.35
CA HIS A 58 17.21 -26.52 10.96
C HIS A 58 18.41 -26.29 10.02
N HIS A 59 19.50 -25.72 10.49
CA HIS A 59 20.72 -25.51 9.70
C HIS A 59 21.32 -26.83 9.24
N GLU A 60 21.30 -27.88 10.07
CA GLU A 60 21.71 -29.24 9.65
C GLU A 60 20.77 -29.85 8.60
N GLU A 61 19.47 -29.53 8.66
CA GLU A 61 18.50 -29.92 7.61
C GLU A 61 18.74 -29.15 6.29
N PHE A 62 19.34 -27.96 6.36
CA PHE A 62 19.57 -27.07 5.21
C PHE A 62 21.01 -27.10 4.67
N SER A 63 22.00 -27.62 5.42
CA SER A 63 23.41 -27.70 5.01
C SER A 63 23.70 -28.79 3.97
N ILE A 64 22.70 -29.56 3.56
CA ILE A 64 22.85 -30.65 2.58
C ILE A 64 22.86 -30.12 1.13
N THR A 65 22.48 -28.87 0.88
CA THR A 65 22.48 -28.28 -0.47
C THR A 65 23.47 -27.12 -0.57
N GLU A 66 24.65 -27.43 -1.10
CA GLU A 66 25.74 -26.51 -1.43
C GLU A 66 25.36 -25.56 -2.58
N ASP A 67 24.42 -24.61 -2.42
CA ASP A 67 24.43 -23.37 -3.19
C ASP A 67 23.40 -22.33 -2.69
N ASN A 68 23.86 -21.08 -2.62
CA ASN A 68 23.20 -19.80 -2.30
C ASN A 68 21.65 -19.75 -2.34
N TRP A 69 21.03 -19.40 -1.20
CA TRP A 69 19.59 -19.20 -1.07
C TRP A 69 19.14 -17.77 -1.43
N THR A 70 18.04 -17.65 -2.18
CA THR A 70 17.33 -16.41 -2.54
C THR A 70 15.92 -16.39 -1.89
N PRO A 71 15.27 -15.22 -1.77
CA PRO A 71 13.88 -15.11 -1.29
C PRO A 71 12.85 -15.97 -2.06
N ARG A 72 13.21 -16.44 -3.26
CA ARG A 72 12.43 -17.36 -4.09
C ARG A 72 12.48 -18.81 -3.59
N GLU A 73 13.59 -19.24 -2.99
CA GLU A 73 13.71 -20.54 -2.32
C GLU A 73 12.92 -20.59 -1.02
N ALA A 74 12.84 -19.50 -0.25
CA ALA A 74 12.01 -19.42 0.96
C ALA A 74 10.50 -19.57 0.67
N ILE A 75 10.03 -19.02 -0.46
CA ILE A 75 8.66 -19.23 -0.95
C ILE A 75 8.43 -20.68 -1.43
N ARG A 76 9.45 -21.33 -2.00
CA ARG A 76 9.39 -22.77 -2.31
C ARG A 76 9.42 -23.65 -1.05
N LEU A 77 10.00 -23.18 0.05
CA LEU A 77 9.88 -23.84 1.36
C LEU A 77 8.40 -23.88 1.82
N GLY A 78 7.68 -22.78 1.63
CA GLY A 78 6.21 -22.74 1.78
C GLY A 78 5.45 -23.64 0.78
N MET A 79 6.11 -24.13 -0.28
CA MET A 79 5.55 -25.13 -1.21
C MET A 79 5.81 -26.59 -0.80
N LEU A 80 6.78 -26.88 0.07
CA LEU A 80 7.10 -28.25 0.51
C LEU A 80 6.18 -28.76 1.63
N LEU A 81 5.44 -27.85 2.28
CA LEU A 81 4.32 -28.24 3.13
C LEU A 81 3.16 -28.67 2.22
N ASN A 82 3.06 -29.97 1.95
CA ASN A 82 2.01 -30.59 1.14
C ASN A 82 0.68 -30.68 1.92
N SER A 83 0.30 -29.60 2.61
CA SER A 83 -0.92 -29.51 3.42
C SER A 83 -1.88 -28.49 2.81
N SER A 84 -3.18 -28.72 2.97
CA SER A 84 -4.23 -27.79 2.55
C SER A 84 -4.05 -26.40 3.17
N VAL A 85 -3.50 -26.35 4.38
CA VAL A 85 -3.17 -25.10 5.10
C VAL A 85 -2.11 -24.30 4.35
N ALA A 86 -1.04 -24.94 3.85
CA ALA A 86 0.00 -24.26 3.09
C ALA A 86 -0.49 -23.69 1.75
N SER A 87 -1.45 -24.37 1.10
CA SER A 87 -2.10 -23.85 -0.11
C SER A 87 -2.89 -22.57 0.18
N ASN A 88 -3.65 -22.55 1.28
CA ASN A 88 -4.43 -21.38 1.68
C ASN A 88 -3.53 -20.20 2.07
N VAL A 89 -2.46 -20.48 2.83
CA VAL A 89 -1.45 -19.46 3.18
C VAL A 89 -0.76 -18.92 1.93
N ARG A 90 -0.46 -19.76 0.93
CA ARG A 90 0.09 -19.34 -0.35
C ARG A 90 -0.86 -18.42 -1.12
N SER A 91 -2.13 -18.79 -1.23
CA SER A 91 -3.13 -17.95 -1.90
C SER A 91 -3.23 -16.60 -1.21
N LEU A 92 -3.36 -16.61 0.12
CA LEU A 92 -3.48 -15.38 0.92
C LEU A 92 -2.24 -14.49 0.78
N ALA A 93 -1.03 -15.08 0.82
CA ALA A 93 0.20 -14.33 0.65
C ALA A 93 0.32 -13.70 -0.75
N LEU A 94 -0.06 -14.44 -1.80
CA LEU A 94 -0.11 -13.90 -3.17
C LEU A 94 -1.16 -12.80 -3.29
N ASP A 95 -2.34 -12.98 -2.72
CA ASP A 95 -3.42 -11.97 -2.72
C ASP A 95 -2.98 -10.69 -2.00
N VAL A 96 -2.27 -10.81 -0.87
CA VAL A 96 -1.72 -9.66 -0.13
C VAL A 96 -0.63 -8.96 -0.94
N ILE A 97 0.29 -9.70 -1.57
CA ILE A 97 1.34 -9.13 -2.41
C ILE A 97 0.73 -8.41 -3.63
N GLU A 98 -0.26 -9.01 -4.28
CA GLU A 98 -0.95 -8.40 -5.41
C GLU A 98 -1.77 -7.17 -4.98
N ALA A 99 -2.45 -7.24 -3.84
CA ALA A 99 -3.17 -6.11 -3.27
C ALA A 99 -2.23 -4.94 -2.93
N GLN A 100 -1.04 -5.23 -2.39
CA GLN A 100 -0.06 -4.20 -2.05
C GLN A 100 0.55 -3.57 -3.30
N LYS A 101 0.94 -4.38 -4.30
CA LYS A 101 1.37 -3.87 -5.61
C LYS A 101 0.30 -2.98 -6.24
N CYS A 102 -0.97 -3.37 -6.12
CA CYS A 102 -2.09 -2.54 -6.59
C CYS A 102 -2.20 -1.21 -5.83
N LYS A 103 -2.03 -1.19 -4.50
CA LYS A 103 -2.02 0.05 -3.71
C LYS A 103 -0.90 0.99 -4.12
N ASP A 104 0.33 0.48 -4.24
CA ASP A 104 1.49 1.29 -4.63
C ASP A 104 1.31 1.87 -6.04
N LYS A 105 0.80 1.06 -6.99
CA LYS A 105 0.47 1.52 -8.34
C LYS A 105 -0.65 2.56 -8.35
N ARG A 106 -1.70 2.40 -7.54
CA ARG A 106 -2.77 3.41 -7.39
C ARG A 106 -2.23 4.73 -6.85
N GLN A 107 -1.31 4.70 -5.89
CA GLN A 107 -0.63 5.91 -5.40
C GLN A 107 0.25 6.56 -6.48
N GLN A 108 1.02 5.77 -7.23
CA GLN A 108 1.83 6.28 -8.36
C GLN A 108 0.95 6.94 -9.43
N VAL A 109 -0.18 6.32 -9.80
CA VAL A 109 -1.16 6.91 -10.70
C VAL A 109 -1.71 8.21 -10.14
N THR A 110 -2.03 8.26 -8.84
CA THR A 110 -2.53 9.47 -8.19
C THR A 110 -1.53 10.61 -8.26
N ARG A 111 -0.26 10.37 -7.91
CA ARG A 111 0.82 11.37 -8.01
C ARG A 111 1.01 11.86 -9.44
N LEU A 112 0.97 10.95 -10.41
CA LEU A 112 1.15 11.28 -11.81
C LEU A 112 -0.04 12.10 -12.35
N LEU A 113 -1.28 11.79 -11.95
CA LEU A 113 -2.47 12.56 -12.32
C LEU A 113 -2.60 13.91 -11.60
N GLN A 114 -1.87 14.15 -10.51
CA GLN A 114 -1.80 15.49 -9.90
C GLN A 114 -0.98 16.47 -10.75
N ASN A 115 -0.11 15.97 -11.63
CA ASN A 115 0.60 16.80 -12.59
C ASN A 115 -0.31 17.13 -13.79
N SER A 116 -0.52 18.43 -14.03
CA SER A 116 -1.41 18.97 -15.07
C SER A 116 -1.12 18.44 -16.48
N ASP A 117 0.14 18.09 -16.77
CA ASP A 117 0.54 17.62 -18.08
C ASP A 117 -0.03 16.23 -18.36
N PHE A 118 -0.02 15.35 -17.36
CA PHE A 118 -0.45 13.96 -17.51
C PHE A 118 -1.96 13.79 -17.40
N VAL A 119 -2.70 14.75 -16.83
CA VAL A 119 -4.17 14.69 -16.81
C VAL A 119 -4.73 14.58 -18.23
N ARG A 120 -4.11 15.25 -19.19
CA ARG A 120 -4.51 15.22 -20.60
C ARG A 120 -4.15 13.91 -21.29
N TRP A 121 -3.32 13.04 -20.71
CA TRP A 121 -2.91 11.79 -21.36
C TRP A 121 -3.99 10.71 -21.25
N SER A 122 -4.04 9.82 -22.25
CA SER A 122 -4.95 8.67 -22.24
C SER A 122 -4.58 7.66 -21.14
N ASN A 123 -5.59 6.96 -20.59
CA ASN A 123 -5.38 5.95 -19.54
C ASN A 123 -4.38 4.86 -19.98
N ARG A 124 -4.36 4.53 -21.28
CA ARG A 124 -3.47 3.49 -21.84
C ARG A 124 -2.01 3.94 -21.84
N GLU A 125 -1.72 5.20 -22.16
CA GLU A 125 -0.33 5.69 -22.14
C GLU A 125 0.19 5.81 -20.71
N ILE A 126 -0.64 6.30 -19.78
CA ILE A 126 -0.28 6.32 -18.35
C ILE A 126 -0.04 4.90 -17.83
N ALA A 127 -0.89 3.95 -18.22
CA ALA A 127 -0.74 2.54 -17.87
C ALA A 127 0.57 1.94 -18.38
N LYS A 128 1.00 2.28 -19.61
CA LYS A 128 2.30 1.87 -20.16
C LYS A 128 3.47 2.46 -19.38
N ILE A 129 3.42 3.77 -19.07
CA ILE A 129 4.48 4.46 -18.31
C ILE A 129 4.66 3.82 -16.93
N LEU A 130 3.57 3.51 -16.25
CA LEU A 130 3.60 2.98 -14.88
C LEU A 130 3.66 1.45 -14.81
N GLY A 131 3.53 0.73 -15.93
CA GLY A 131 3.45 -0.72 -15.95
C GLY A 131 2.27 -1.27 -15.13
N CYS A 132 1.07 -0.69 -15.30
CA CYS A 132 -0.16 -1.14 -14.64
C CYS A 132 -1.30 -1.30 -15.65
N SER A 133 -2.45 -1.83 -15.22
CA SER A 133 -3.61 -1.95 -16.10
C SER A 133 -4.29 -0.58 -16.31
N HIS A 134 -4.79 -0.35 -17.53
CA HIS A 134 -5.53 0.87 -17.86
C HIS A 134 -6.87 0.99 -17.10
N THR A 135 -7.40 -0.12 -16.57
CA THR A 135 -8.57 -0.15 -15.69
C THR A 135 -8.26 0.48 -14.34
N THR A 136 -7.13 0.13 -13.72
CA THR A 136 -6.65 0.76 -12.48
C THR A 136 -6.46 2.27 -12.65
N VAL A 137 -5.89 2.70 -13.79
CA VAL A 137 -5.77 4.13 -14.09
C VAL A 137 -7.14 4.80 -14.23
N ASN A 138 -8.10 4.13 -14.88
CA ASN A 138 -9.46 4.64 -15.05
C ASN A 138 -10.19 4.79 -13.71
N GLU A 139 -10.11 3.79 -12.84
CA GLU A 139 -10.70 3.82 -11.50
C GLU A 139 -10.16 4.98 -10.67
N VAL A 140 -8.83 5.10 -10.59
CA VAL A 140 -8.19 6.19 -9.83
C VAL A 140 -8.55 7.55 -10.42
N ARG A 141 -8.55 7.69 -11.75
CA ARG A 141 -8.93 8.94 -12.42
C ARG A 141 -10.39 9.31 -12.13
N ASN A 142 -11.31 8.36 -12.26
CA ASN A 142 -12.74 8.59 -11.98
C ASN A 142 -12.95 8.99 -10.51
N GLN A 143 -12.22 8.36 -9.58
CA GLN A 143 -12.25 8.75 -8.17
C GLN A 143 -11.77 10.19 -7.98
N LEU A 144 -10.64 10.57 -8.58
CA LEU A 144 -10.09 11.93 -8.48
C LEU A 144 -10.97 12.99 -9.17
N GLU A 145 -11.62 12.64 -10.29
CA GLU A 145 -12.60 13.51 -10.96
C GLU A 145 -13.85 13.70 -10.08
N THR A 146 -14.34 12.63 -9.42
CA THR A 146 -15.48 12.68 -8.49
C THR A 146 -15.16 13.53 -7.25
N ASP A 147 -13.94 13.42 -6.73
CA ASP A 147 -13.44 14.23 -5.62
C ASP A 147 -13.13 15.69 -6.03
N ASN A 148 -13.32 16.08 -7.30
CA ASN A 148 -12.91 17.37 -7.87
C ASN A 148 -11.41 17.70 -7.72
N LYS A 149 -10.56 16.69 -7.55
CA LYS A 149 -9.10 16.85 -7.46
C LYS A 149 -8.44 16.95 -8.84
N VAL A 150 -9.11 16.46 -9.88
CA VAL A 150 -8.64 16.49 -11.27
C VAL A 150 -9.77 16.98 -12.18
N ILE A 151 -9.46 17.92 -13.07
CA ILE A 151 -10.44 18.47 -14.03
C ILE A 151 -10.72 17.42 -15.12
N LYS A 152 -12.00 17.18 -15.39
CA LYS A 152 -12.43 16.30 -16.48
C LYS A 152 -12.21 16.97 -17.84
N PHE A 153 -11.37 16.37 -18.69
CA PHE A 153 -11.12 16.85 -20.06
C PHE A 153 -11.92 16.05 -21.09
N GLU A 154 -12.48 16.73 -22.09
CA GLU A 154 -13.16 16.06 -23.21
C GLU A 154 -12.20 15.43 -24.22
N ARG A 155 -10.96 15.93 -24.30
CA ARG A 155 -9.93 15.45 -25.24
C ARG A 155 -8.74 14.88 -24.48
N ARG A 156 -8.20 13.76 -24.96
CA ARG A 156 -7.01 13.12 -24.40
C ARG A 156 -5.93 12.91 -25.46
N LYS A 157 -4.69 13.18 -25.07
CA LYS A 157 -3.45 12.93 -25.80
C LYS A 157 -3.13 11.45 -25.80
N HIS A 158 -2.72 10.92 -26.95
CA HIS A 158 -2.18 9.58 -27.10
C HIS A 158 -1.09 9.57 -28.16
N ILE A 159 -0.18 8.62 -28.08
CA ILE A 159 0.89 8.46 -29.06
C ILE A 159 0.42 7.44 -30.11
N GLN A 160 0.28 7.88 -31.35
CA GLN A 160 -0.04 7.02 -32.50
C GLN A 160 1.09 7.15 -33.52
N ASN A 161 1.78 6.05 -33.82
CA ASN A 161 2.92 6.02 -34.75
C ASN A 161 4.01 7.05 -34.41
N GLY A 162 4.31 7.23 -33.12
CA GLY A 162 5.32 8.19 -32.64
C GLY A 162 4.89 9.65 -32.67
N LYS A 163 3.68 9.97 -33.14
CA LYS A 163 3.12 11.32 -33.13
C LYS A 163 2.07 11.47 -32.02
N GLU A 164 2.08 12.62 -31.36
CA GLU A 164 1.07 12.98 -30.38
C GLU A 164 -0.22 13.39 -31.10
N VAL A 165 -1.31 12.72 -30.77
CA VAL A 165 -2.64 12.98 -31.34
C VAL A 165 -3.64 13.16 -30.21
N GLU A 166 -4.55 14.13 -30.34
CA GLU A 166 -5.65 14.33 -29.40
C GLU A 166 -6.95 13.70 -29.94
N ARG A 167 -7.65 12.92 -29.11
CA ARG A 167 -8.98 12.36 -29.44
C ARG A 167 -10.01 12.79 -28.41
N LYS A 168 -11.24 13.07 -28.87
CA LYS A 168 -12.40 13.26 -27.98
C LYS A 168 -12.78 11.94 -27.31
N ILE A 169 -13.04 11.98 -26.02
CA ILE A 169 -13.53 10.85 -25.23
C ILE A 169 -15.02 10.64 -25.58
N GLY A 170 -15.41 9.42 -25.90
CA GLY A 170 -16.83 9.05 -26.07
C GLY A 170 -17.36 9.05 -27.50
N VAL A 171 -16.58 9.42 -28.51
CA VAL A 171 -16.98 9.26 -29.93
C VAL A 171 -16.33 7.99 -30.49
N SER A 172 -16.80 6.83 -30.05
CA SER A 172 -16.53 5.57 -30.74
C SER A 172 -17.45 5.49 -31.97
N GLY A 173 -16.99 5.97 -33.12
CA GLY A 173 -17.66 5.60 -34.39
C GLY A 173 -17.65 6.59 -35.55
N GLN A 174 -17.15 7.82 -35.42
CA GLN A 174 -17.00 8.70 -36.57
C GLN A 174 -15.57 9.24 -36.63
N GLN A 175 -14.77 8.63 -37.52
CA GLN A 175 -13.54 9.22 -38.00
C GLN A 175 -13.88 10.54 -38.68
N MET A 176 -13.84 11.65 -37.94
CA MET A 176 -13.60 12.95 -38.55
C MET A 176 -12.09 13.09 -38.70
N GLU A 177 -11.61 12.79 -39.91
CA GLU A 177 -10.29 13.20 -40.38
C GLU A 177 -10.26 14.73 -40.41
N THR A 178 -9.99 15.38 -39.27
CA THR A 178 -9.49 16.75 -39.29
C THR A 178 -8.02 16.70 -39.67
N SER A 179 -7.77 16.45 -40.94
CA SER A 179 -6.49 16.76 -41.59
C SER A 179 -6.29 18.27 -41.49
N PHE A 180 -5.50 18.69 -40.51
CA PHE A 180 -4.93 20.04 -40.49
C PHE A 180 -3.97 20.12 -41.69
N HIS A 181 -4.50 20.62 -42.80
CA HIS A 181 -3.73 20.93 -44.00
C HIS A 181 -2.94 22.21 -43.69
N LEU A 182 -1.66 22.04 -43.32
CA LEU A 182 -0.70 23.13 -43.32
C LEU A 182 -0.59 23.61 -44.76
N GLN A 183 -1.14 24.79 -45.03
CA GLN A 183 -1.03 25.46 -46.31
C GLN A 183 0.45 25.61 -46.66
N ASP A 184 0.85 24.98 -47.76
CA ASP A 184 2.09 25.25 -48.47
C ASP A 184 2.12 26.73 -48.86
N SER A 185 2.79 27.51 -48.01
CA SER A 185 3.14 28.88 -48.32
C SER A 185 4.37 28.84 -49.21
N ASN A 186 4.12 29.03 -50.50
CA ASN A 186 5.06 29.37 -51.55
C ASN A 186 6.18 30.32 -51.03
N PRO A 187 7.47 29.94 -51.04
CA PRO A 187 8.54 30.85 -50.67
C PRO A 187 9.07 31.54 -51.92
N ASP A 188 8.48 32.69 -52.24
CA ASP A 188 9.08 33.63 -53.18
C ASP A 188 10.19 34.40 -52.45
N SER A 189 11.41 34.30 -52.98
CA SER A 189 12.61 35.09 -52.66
C SER A 189 13.11 35.07 -51.20
N THR A 190 14.02 34.14 -50.88
CA THR A 190 14.95 34.31 -49.76
C THR A 190 16.36 34.14 -50.29
N VAL A 191 17.16 35.19 -50.12
CA VAL A 191 18.54 35.32 -50.60
C VAL A 191 19.35 34.09 -50.19
N GLN A 192 19.81 33.30 -51.16
CA GLN A 192 20.72 32.18 -50.92
C GLN A 192 22.08 32.77 -50.52
N ALA A 193 22.41 32.69 -49.23
CA ALA A 193 23.78 32.92 -48.80
C ALA A 193 24.56 31.61 -48.99
N LEU A 194 25.78 31.71 -49.53
CA LEU A 194 26.73 30.60 -49.54
C LEU A 194 27.42 30.55 -48.17
N ALA A 195 27.43 29.38 -47.54
CA ALA A 195 28.14 29.16 -46.29
C ALA A 195 29.02 27.92 -46.41
N THR A 196 30.20 27.96 -45.77
CA THR A 196 31.12 26.82 -45.75
C THR A 196 30.75 25.91 -44.58
N PHE A 197 30.52 24.63 -44.85
CA PHE A 197 30.28 23.64 -43.80
C PHE A 197 31.59 23.34 -43.07
N CYS A 198 31.65 23.60 -41.77
CA CYS A 198 32.79 23.31 -40.91
C CYS A 198 32.39 22.33 -39.80
N SER A 199 32.74 21.06 -39.97
CA SER A 199 32.51 20.01 -38.97
C SER A 199 33.69 19.03 -38.99
N PRO A 200 34.64 19.15 -38.04
CA PRO A 200 35.80 18.28 -37.99
C PRO A 200 35.42 16.80 -38.01
N GLY A 201 35.92 16.05 -39.00
CA GLY A 201 35.65 14.62 -39.17
C GLY A 201 34.41 14.26 -40.02
N ASP A 202 33.67 15.24 -40.53
CA ASP A 202 32.64 15.01 -41.55
C ASP A 202 33.30 15.08 -42.94
N PRO A 203 33.06 14.13 -43.86
CA PRO A 203 33.62 14.16 -45.22
C PRO A 203 33.19 15.38 -46.04
N ARG A 204 32.20 16.15 -45.57
CA ARG A 204 31.70 17.38 -46.18
C ARG A 204 32.36 18.65 -45.63
N ASP A 205 33.36 18.52 -44.75
CA ASP A 205 34.11 19.65 -44.21
C ASP A 205 34.77 20.47 -45.33
N GLY A 206 34.58 21.79 -45.32
CA GLY A 206 35.07 22.71 -46.33
C GLY A 206 34.19 22.85 -47.59
N VAL A 207 33.06 22.14 -47.69
CA VAL A 207 32.15 22.28 -48.84
C VAL A 207 31.30 23.55 -48.68
N GLU A 208 31.28 24.39 -49.71
CA GLU A 208 30.37 25.53 -49.79
C GLU A 208 28.99 25.05 -50.21
N VAL A 209 27.98 25.37 -49.40
CA VAL A 209 26.59 24.99 -49.66
C VAL A 209 25.68 26.21 -49.60
N PRO A 210 24.67 26.31 -50.49
CA PRO A 210 23.63 27.31 -50.36
C PRO A 210 22.81 26.99 -49.11
N VAL A 211 22.60 28.01 -48.26
CA VAL A 211 21.80 27.87 -47.05
C VAL A 211 20.56 28.76 -47.08
N ARG A 212 19.47 28.26 -46.49
CA ARG A 212 18.19 28.96 -46.34
C ARG A 212 17.79 29.00 -44.88
N GLU A 213 17.36 30.17 -44.42
CA GLU A 213 16.90 30.33 -43.05
C GLU A 213 15.55 29.63 -42.84
N ILE A 214 15.45 28.85 -41.76
CA ILE A 214 14.20 28.23 -41.36
C ILE A 214 13.40 29.27 -40.56
N LYS A 215 12.29 29.74 -41.13
CA LYS A 215 11.41 30.70 -40.47
C LYS A 215 10.99 30.18 -39.09
N GLY A 216 11.36 30.91 -38.04
CA GLY A 216 11.03 30.58 -36.66
C GLY A 216 12.08 29.76 -35.88
N ASN A 217 13.23 29.41 -36.49
CA ASN A 217 14.31 28.74 -35.77
C ASN A 217 15.70 29.32 -36.13
N PRO A 218 16.18 30.35 -35.41
CA PRO A 218 17.42 31.04 -35.74
C PRO A 218 18.69 30.20 -35.46
N ARG A 219 18.56 28.99 -34.90
CA ARG A 219 19.69 28.09 -34.60
C ARG A 219 19.92 27.03 -35.67
N GLN A 220 19.02 26.93 -36.64
CA GLN A 220 19.06 25.90 -37.68
C GLN A 220 18.81 26.52 -39.06
N MET A 221 19.50 26.02 -40.07
CA MET A 221 19.34 26.41 -41.48
C MET A 221 19.16 25.16 -42.34
N LEU A 222 18.45 25.30 -43.45
CA LEU A 222 18.42 24.28 -44.49
C LEU A 222 19.67 24.45 -45.36
N ALA A 223 20.51 23.43 -45.48
CA ALA A 223 21.65 23.40 -46.38
C ALA A 223 21.37 22.45 -47.55
N ASP A 224 21.55 22.94 -48.77
CA ASP A 224 21.32 22.15 -50.00
C ASP A 224 22.63 21.42 -50.39
N PHE A 225 22.79 20.16 -49.98
CA PHE A 225 23.93 19.32 -50.39
C PHE A 225 23.63 18.59 -51.71
N PRO A 226 24.66 18.11 -52.44
CA PRO A 226 24.46 17.23 -53.59
C PRO A 226 23.69 15.94 -53.26
N SER A 227 23.76 15.48 -52.01
CA SER A 227 23.03 14.32 -51.49
C SER A 227 21.58 14.60 -51.11
N GLY A 228 21.17 15.87 -51.07
CA GLY A 228 19.84 16.30 -50.63
C GLY A 228 19.90 17.49 -49.66
N THR A 229 18.74 18.08 -49.40
CA THR A 229 18.59 19.20 -48.47
C THR A 229 18.50 18.70 -47.02
N GLU A 230 19.38 19.17 -46.14
CA GLU A 230 19.44 18.77 -44.73
C GLU A 230 19.32 19.97 -43.79
N VAL A 231 18.77 19.75 -42.59
CA VAL A 231 18.74 20.74 -41.52
C VAL A 231 20.08 20.72 -40.79
N VAL A 232 20.83 21.81 -40.88
CA VAL A 232 22.15 21.97 -40.29
C VAL A 232 22.11 23.03 -39.18
N SER A 233 22.84 22.78 -38.09
CA SER A 233 23.01 23.76 -37.02
C SER A 233 23.89 24.92 -37.49
N VAL A 234 23.48 26.16 -37.22
CA VAL A 234 24.23 27.38 -37.59
C VAL A 234 25.67 27.35 -37.05
N LYS A 235 25.92 26.65 -35.94
CA LYS A 235 27.26 26.47 -35.36
C LYS A 235 28.25 25.71 -36.25
N LYS A 236 27.74 24.93 -37.21
CA LYS A 236 28.54 24.15 -38.16
C LYS A 236 28.72 24.87 -39.50
N LEU A 237 28.21 26.09 -39.62
CA LEU A 237 28.30 26.89 -40.83
C LEU A 237 29.18 28.10 -40.54
N THR A 238 30.31 28.21 -41.24
CA THR A 238 31.17 29.38 -41.18
C THR A 238 30.78 30.28 -42.34
N THR A 239 30.16 31.42 -42.03
CA THR A 239 29.89 32.45 -43.05
C THR A 239 31.12 33.34 -43.20
N PRO A 240 31.66 33.53 -44.42
CA PRO A 240 32.67 34.55 -44.66
C PRO A 240 31.97 35.91 -44.53
N SER A 241 32.35 36.70 -43.53
CA SER A 241 31.85 38.06 -43.27
C SER A 241 30.50 38.16 -42.54
N SER A 242 30.50 37.85 -41.23
CA SER A 242 29.74 38.66 -40.29
C SER A 242 30.70 39.22 -39.23
N PRO A 243 30.88 40.55 -39.15
CA PRO A 243 31.69 41.18 -38.11
C PRO A 243 30.86 41.16 -36.82
N TYR A 244 30.74 39.99 -36.21
CA TYR A 244 30.24 39.92 -34.85
C TYR A 244 31.18 40.76 -33.97
N PRO A 245 30.65 41.73 -33.21
CA PRO A 245 31.47 42.51 -32.30
C PRO A 245 32.13 41.53 -31.34
N GLN A 246 33.47 41.57 -31.29
CA GLN A 246 34.24 40.98 -30.19
C GLN A 246 33.51 41.28 -28.88
N GLU A 247 33.37 40.25 -28.03
CA GLU A 247 32.77 40.35 -26.70
C GLU A 247 33.12 41.70 -26.07
N ARG A 248 32.12 42.59 -25.96
CA ARG A 248 32.29 43.88 -25.32
C ARG A 248 32.71 43.58 -23.88
N ARG A 249 34.00 43.76 -23.57
CA ARG A 249 34.50 43.68 -22.20
C ARG A 249 33.71 44.70 -21.39
N LEU A 250 32.84 44.21 -20.50
CA LEU A 250 32.07 45.09 -19.63
C LEU A 250 33.03 45.93 -18.77
N PRO A 251 32.77 47.23 -18.56
CA PRO A 251 33.53 48.04 -17.64
C PRO A 251 33.59 47.40 -16.24
N PRO A 252 34.69 47.56 -15.49
CA PRO A 252 34.92 46.88 -14.21
C PRO A 252 33.83 47.17 -13.16
N GLN A 253 33.25 48.38 -13.18
CA GLN A 253 32.13 48.75 -12.29
C GLN A 253 30.91 47.84 -12.47
N TYR A 254 30.62 47.39 -13.69
CA TYR A 254 29.52 46.46 -13.93
C TYR A 254 29.88 45.02 -13.52
N GLN A 255 31.15 44.63 -13.60
CA GLN A 255 31.59 43.31 -13.15
C GLN A 255 31.44 43.17 -11.62
N GLU A 256 31.80 44.21 -10.86
CA GLU A 256 31.60 44.24 -9.41
C GLU A 256 30.11 44.23 -9.03
N ALA A 257 29.28 45.02 -9.73
CA ALA A 257 27.84 45.02 -9.49
C ALA A 257 27.19 43.66 -9.79
N ILE A 258 27.61 42.99 -10.87
CA ILE A 258 27.15 41.63 -11.20
C ILE A 258 27.59 40.64 -10.12
N ALA A 259 28.85 40.69 -9.68
CA ALA A 259 29.35 39.79 -8.64
C ALA A 259 28.62 39.97 -7.30
N GLN A 260 28.30 41.22 -6.91
CA GLN A 260 27.50 41.51 -5.72
C GLN A 260 26.07 40.99 -5.86
N LEU A 261 25.45 41.18 -7.03
CA LEU A 261 24.09 40.69 -7.30
C LEU A 261 24.03 39.15 -7.27
N GLU A 262 25.02 38.49 -7.88
CA GLU A 262 25.14 37.03 -7.85
C GLU A 262 25.31 36.51 -6.42
N GLU A 263 26.10 37.19 -5.59
CA GLU A 263 26.27 36.83 -4.18
C GLU A 263 24.97 37.02 -3.39
N GLN A 264 24.25 38.13 -3.58
CA GLN A 264 22.94 38.35 -2.98
C GLN A 264 21.94 37.27 -3.39
N HIS A 265 21.90 36.91 -4.68
CA HIS A 265 21.04 35.84 -5.16
C HIS A 265 21.41 34.48 -4.56
N ARG A 266 22.70 34.16 -4.43
CA ARG A 266 23.15 32.93 -3.76
C ARG A 266 22.67 32.86 -2.32
N GLN A 267 22.78 33.97 -1.58
CA GLN A 267 22.32 34.05 -0.19
C GLN A 267 20.80 33.90 -0.07
N GLU A 268 20.03 34.53 -0.95
CA GLU A 268 18.56 34.41 -0.92
C GLU A 268 18.10 33.01 -1.33
N ILE A 269 18.76 32.36 -2.30
CA ILE A 269 18.48 30.96 -2.66
C ILE A 269 18.72 30.05 -1.44
N ALA A 270 19.86 30.17 -0.78
CA ALA A 270 20.18 29.36 0.40
C ALA A 270 19.16 29.57 1.54
N ARG A 271 18.71 30.81 1.73
CA ARG A 271 17.65 31.13 2.71
C ARG A 271 16.32 30.47 2.35
N LEU A 272 15.89 30.56 1.10
CA LEU A 272 14.64 29.97 0.63
C LEU A 272 14.68 28.43 0.68
N GLU A 273 15.82 27.82 0.34
CA GLU A 273 16.02 26.37 0.47
C GLU A 273 15.86 25.91 1.92
N MET A 274 16.50 26.59 2.87
CA MET A 274 16.31 26.31 4.30
C MET A 274 14.85 26.45 4.76
N GLU A 275 14.13 27.46 4.28
CA GLU A 275 12.71 27.65 4.62
C GLU A 275 11.84 26.53 4.03
N ILE A 276 12.08 26.14 2.79
CA ILE A 276 11.36 25.05 2.12
C ILE A 276 11.61 23.72 2.85
N GLU A 277 12.87 23.41 3.19
CA GLU A 277 13.20 22.21 3.96
C GLU A 277 12.51 22.18 5.32
N SER A 278 12.49 23.31 6.02
CA SER A 278 11.79 23.45 7.30
C SER A 278 10.29 23.21 7.15
N ARG A 279 9.66 23.76 6.11
CA ARG A 279 8.23 23.54 5.82
C ARG A 279 7.92 22.08 5.47
N ILE A 280 8.72 21.45 4.61
CA ILE A 280 8.56 20.03 4.24
C ILE A 280 8.66 19.15 5.49
N ARG A 281 9.64 19.40 6.37
CA ARG A 281 9.78 18.66 7.62
C ARG A 281 8.57 18.86 8.53
N GLY A 282 8.11 20.10 8.70
CA GLY A 282 6.92 20.41 9.50
C GLY A 282 5.64 19.76 8.96
N GLU A 283 5.47 19.69 7.64
CA GLU A 283 4.35 18.99 7.01
C GLU A 283 4.44 17.47 7.21
N ALA A 284 5.62 16.88 7.06
CA ALA A 284 5.85 15.46 7.33
C ALA A 284 5.54 15.10 8.80
N GLU A 285 5.97 15.93 9.74
CA GLU A 285 5.68 15.76 11.17
C GLU A 285 4.17 15.86 11.46
N ARG A 286 3.47 16.83 10.87
CA ARG A 286 2.00 16.96 11.03
C ARG A 286 1.26 15.73 10.51
N LEU A 287 1.66 15.20 9.35
CA LEU A 287 1.07 13.98 8.79
C LEU A 287 1.34 12.76 9.66
N ALA A 288 2.56 12.64 10.21
CA ALA A 288 2.90 11.56 11.15
C ALA A 288 2.06 11.65 12.43
N ILE A 289 1.92 12.85 13.01
CA ILE A 289 1.09 13.09 14.21
C ILE A 289 -0.38 12.77 13.94
N ALA A 290 -0.93 13.19 12.79
CA ALA A 290 -2.30 12.89 12.42
C ALA A 290 -2.54 11.37 12.29
N SER A 291 -1.62 10.66 11.63
CA SER A 291 -1.68 9.19 11.50
C SER A 291 -1.64 8.48 12.86
N LEU A 292 -0.74 8.91 13.76
CA LEU A 292 -0.66 8.36 15.12
C LEU A 292 -1.92 8.64 15.92
N HIS A 293 -2.52 9.84 15.77
CA HIS A 293 -3.77 10.19 16.43
C HIS A 293 -4.93 9.28 15.97
N ASP A 294 -5.04 9.04 14.66
CA ASP A 294 -6.07 8.15 14.10
C ASP A 294 -5.88 6.70 14.59
N GLN A 295 -4.64 6.22 14.69
CA GLN A 295 -4.33 4.89 15.23
C GLN A 295 -4.69 4.77 16.71
N ILE A 296 -4.36 5.78 17.53
CA ILE A 296 -4.73 5.83 18.95
C ILE A 296 -6.25 5.79 19.10
N LYS A 297 -6.97 6.56 18.28
CA LYS A 297 -8.44 6.60 18.31
C LYS A 297 -9.04 5.23 17.94
N ALA A 298 -8.55 4.61 16.87
CA ALA A 298 -8.99 3.27 16.47
C ALA A 298 -8.73 2.21 17.56
N ALA A 299 -7.57 2.29 18.23
CA ALA A 299 -7.25 1.39 19.35
C ALA A 299 -8.17 1.61 20.56
N GLN A 300 -8.51 2.86 20.87
CA GLN A 300 -9.44 3.20 21.93
C GLN A 300 -10.86 2.68 21.63
N ASP A 301 -11.35 2.86 20.41
CA ASP A 301 -12.67 2.36 20.00
C ASP A 301 -12.74 0.83 20.08
N LEU A 302 -11.67 0.14 19.68
CA LEU A 302 -11.55 -1.31 19.81
C LEU A 302 -11.53 -1.75 21.29
N ALA A 303 -10.77 -1.07 22.14
CA ALA A 303 -10.70 -1.36 23.57
C ALA A 303 -12.06 -1.17 24.25
N ASN A 304 -12.79 -0.11 23.90
CA ASN A 304 -14.15 0.15 24.39
C ASN A 304 -15.11 -0.96 23.95
N THR A 305 -15.04 -1.39 22.69
CA THR A 305 -15.85 -2.50 22.17
C THR A 305 -15.59 -3.80 22.93
N LYS A 306 -14.31 -4.10 23.21
CA LYS A 306 -13.91 -5.28 23.97
C LYS A 306 -14.32 -5.21 25.44
N SER A 307 -14.25 -4.04 26.06
CA SER A 307 -14.74 -3.83 27.42
C SER A 307 -16.25 -4.09 27.53
N LEU A 308 -17.03 -3.65 26.55
CA LEU A 308 -18.48 -3.92 26.49
C LEU A 308 -18.77 -5.43 26.31
N GLU A 309 -18.01 -6.12 25.46
CA GLU A 309 -18.12 -7.56 25.26
C GLU A 309 -17.81 -8.35 26.54
N VAL A 310 -16.73 -7.99 27.24
CA VAL A 310 -16.36 -8.58 28.52
C VAL A 310 -17.46 -8.37 29.56
N ALA A 311 -18.00 -7.15 29.66
CA ALA A 311 -19.11 -6.87 30.58
C ALA A 311 -20.37 -7.68 30.25
N LYS A 312 -20.66 -7.93 28.95
CA LYS A 312 -21.78 -8.78 28.53
C LYS A 312 -21.55 -10.23 28.94
N LEU A 313 -20.36 -10.78 28.69
CA LEU A 313 -20.02 -12.16 29.06
C LEU A 313 -20.06 -12.36 30.58
N GLN A 314 -19.59 -11.37 31.36
CA GLN A 314 -19.69 -11.41 32.83
C GLN A 314 -21.15 -11.50 33.31
N ARG A 315 -22.08 -10.76 32.70
CA ARG A 315 -23.52 -10.87 33.04
C ARG A 315 -24.06 -12.26 32.72
N GLN A 316 -23.69 -12.84 31.57
CA GLN A 316 -24.12 -14.18 31.19
C GLN A 316 -23.57 -15.25 32.14
N LEU A 317 -22.34 -15.11 32.63
CA LEU A 317 -21.79 -16.01 33.64
C LEU A 317 -22.58 -15.96 34.94
N VAL A 318 -22.91 -14.77 35.44
CA VAL A 318 -23.73 -14.61 36.66
C VAL A 318 -25.12 -15.22 36.47
N GLU A 319 -25.73 -15.04 35.29
CA GLU A 319 -27.02 -15.66 34.97
C GLU A 319 -26.93 -17.19 34.98
N LEU A 320 -25.91 -17.77 34.35
CA LEU A 320 -25.68 -19.22 34.35
C LEU A 320 -25.40 -19.78 35.75
N GLU A 321 -24.66 -19.05 36.59
CA GLU A 321 -24.44 -19.42 37.99
C GLU A 321 -25.75 -19.45 38.78
N SER A 322 -26.63 -18.46 38.56
CA SER A 322 -27.96 -18.43 39.20
C SER A 322 -28.85 -19.59 38.74
N LEU A 323 -28.82 -19.94 37.46
CA LEU A 323 -29.57 -21.09 36.93
C LEU A 323 -29.06 -22.41 37.53
N ARG A 324 -27.73 -22.55 37.66
CA ARG A 324 -27.13 -23.73 38.30
C ARG A 324 -27.56 -23.87 39.76
N GLN A 325 -27.62 -22.78 40.52
CA GLN A 325 -28.14 -22.80 41.90
C GLN A 325 -29.60 -23.27 41.94
N LEU A 326 -30.46 -22.75 41.06
CA LEU A 326 -31.85 -23.19 40.96
C LEU A 326 -32.00 -24.66 40.55
N GLU A 327 -31.10 -25.18 39.72
CA GLU A 327 -31.08 -26.61 39.36
C GLU A 327 -30.69 -27.50 40.56
N GLU A 328 -29.71 -27.06 41.36
CA GLU A 328 -29.30 -27.75 42.58
C GLU A 328 -30.42 -27.76 43.63
N GLU A 329 -31.09 -26.62 43.84
CA GLU A 329 -32.27 -26.51 44.72
C GLU A 329 -33.42 -27.40 44.24
N ASN A 330 -33.73 -27.38 42.93
CA ASN A 330 -34.77 -28.25 42.36
C ASN A 330 -34.45 -29.73 42.55
N ARG A 331 -33.18 -30.12 42.44
CA ARG A 331 -32.74 -31.49 42.70
C ARG A 331 -32.96 -31.87 44.17
N SER A 332 -32.52 -31.01 45.09
CA SER A 332 -32.73 -31.22 46.53
C SER A 332 -34.21 -31.33 46.90
N LEU A 333 -35.08 -30.49 46.32
CA LEU A 333 -36.52 -30.56 46.53
C LEU A 333 -37.12 -31.87 46.01
N ARG A 334 -36.70 -32.35 44.84
CA ARG A 334 -37.15 -33.64 44.29
C ARG A 334 -36.73 -34.82 45.17
N ASP A 335 -35.48 -34.82 45.63
CA ASP A 335 -34.99 -35.86 46.55
C ASP A 335 -35.81 -35.88 47.84
N ARG A 336 -36.11 -34.69 48.40
CA ARG A 336 -36.94 -34.55 49.58
C ARG A 336 -38.38 -35.01 49.37
N ILE A 337 -38.98 -34.68 48.23
CA ILE A 337 -40.32 -35.16 47.86
C ILE A 337 -40.31 -36.69 47.80
N GLY A 338 -39.33 -37.30 47.12
CA GLY A 338 -39.22 -38.75 47.04
C GLY A 338 -39.00 -39.44 48.38
N GLU A 339 -38.27 -38.81 49.32
CA GLU A 339 -38.17 -39.29 50.70
C GLU A 339 -39.52 -39.24 51.44
N LEU A 340 -40.26 -38.13 51.29
CA LEU A 340 -41.57 -37.95 51.90
C LEU A 340 -42.59 -38.94 51.32
N GLU A 341 -42.55 -39.17 50.00
CA GLU A 341 -43.38 -40.17 49.31
C GLU A 341 -43.11 -41.58 49.84
N ARG A 342 -41.84 -41.99 49.95
CA ARG A 342 -41.47 -43.28 50.56
C ARG A 342 -41.92 -43.40 52.03
N ALA A 343 -41.71 -42.35 52.83
CA ALA A 343 -42.17 -42.33 54.22
C ALA A 343 -43.71 -42.39 54.35
N LEU A 344 -44.43 -41.93 53.33
CA LEU A 344 -45.89 -42.04 53.24
C LEU A 344 -46.32 -43.47 52.93
N GLU A 345 -45.67 -44.12 51.95
CA GLU A 345 -45.94 -45.51 51.53
C GLU A 345 -45.62 -46.54 52.63
N ASP A 346 -44.50 -46.36 53.34
CA ASP A 346 -44.06 -47.29 54.38
C ASP A 346 -44.96 -47.27 55.64
N ARG A 347 -45.81 -46.25 55.81
CA ARG A 347 -46.76 -46.19 56.93
C ARG A 347 -48.06 -46.94 56.61
N PRO A 348 -48.40 -48.02 57.34
CA PRO A 348 -49.65 -48.73 57.12
C PRO A 348 -50.86 -47.79 57.35
N LEU A 349 -51.85 -47.83 56.44
CA LEU A 349 -53.05 -46.98 56.50
C LEU A 349 -53.77 -47.00 57.87
N ALA A 350 -53.62 -48.07 58.65
CA ALA A 350 -54.20 -48.21 59.98
C ALA A 350 -53.66 -47.21 61.03
N ASP A 351 -52.42 -46.71 60.88
CA ASP A 351 -51.82 -45.76 61.84
C ASP A 351 -52.22 -44.30 61.61
N TRP A 352 -52.64 -43.96 60.38
CA TRP A 352 -53.14 -42.62 60.04
C TRP A 352 -54.48 -42.33 60.70
N GLY A 353 -55.36 -43.33 60.76
CA GLY A 353 -56.69 -43.21 61.36
C GLY A 353 -56.67 -43.02 62.89
N ASN A 354 -55.59 -43.44 63.56
CA ASN A 354 -55.50 -43.47 65.03
C ASN A 354 -54.72 -42.29 65.63
N THR A 355 -53.85 -41.63 64.86
CA THR A 355 -53.07 -40.48 65.35
C THR A 355 -53.88 -39.17 65.35
N PHE A 356 -54.66 -38.91 64.30
CA PHE A 356 -55.55 -37.74 64.24
C PHE A 356 -56.70 -37.83 65.24
N THR A 357 -57.32 -39.00 65.40
CA THR A 357 -58.37 -39.24 66.39
C THR A 357 -57.84 -39.11 67.82
N LYS A 358 -56.67 -39.68 68.15
CA LYS A 358 -56.07 -39.54 69.49
C LYS A 358 -55.67 -38.09 69.82
N GLN A 359 -55.14 -37.32 68.87
CA GLN A 359 -54.83 -35.91 69.12
C GLN A 359 -56.10 -35.06 69.26
N ALA A 360 -57.10 -35.27 68.39
CA ALA A 360 -58.40 -34.61 68.49
C ALA A 360 -59.10 -34.94 69.82
N GLU A 361 -59.11 -36.20 70.25
CA GLU A 361 -59.60 -36.62 71.56
C GLU A 361 -58.87 -35.92 72.70
N LYS A 362 -57.54 -35.77 72.61
CA LYS A 362 -56.75 -35.11 73.66
C LYS A 362 -57.09 -33.61 73.78
N VAL A 363 -57.30 -32.94 72.64
CA VAL A 363 -57.73 -31.52 72.61
C VAL A 363 -59.16 -31.37 73.12
N ILE A 364 -60.09 -32.22 72.68
CA ILE A 364 -61.48 -32.22 73.15
C ILE A 364 -61.52 -32.47 74.67
N ASN A 365 -60.80 -33.49 75.17
CA ASN A 365 -60.73 -33.77 76.60
C ASN A 365 -60.09 -32.62 77.40
N ALA A 366 -59.11 -31.90 76.83
CA ALA A 366 -58.53 -30.73 77.47
C ALA A 366 -59.49 -29.53 77.49
N GLN A 367 -60.32 -29.34 76.46
CA GLN A 367 -61.36 -28.32 76.43
C GLN A 367 -62.50 -28.64 77.40
N VAL A 368 -62.93 -29.90 77.47
CA VAL A 368 -63.94 -30.35 78.44
C VAL A 368 -63.45 -30.14 79.87
N LYS A 369 -62.19 -30.46 80.18
CA LYS A 369 -61.59 -30.20 81.51
C LYS A 369 -61.39 -28.72 81.87
N LYS A 370 -61.40 -27.81 80.90
CA LYS A 370 -61.32 -26.36 81.14
C LYS A 370 -62.69 -25.69 81.26
N SER A 371 -63.74 -26.37 80.80
CA SER A 371 -65.11 -25.84 80.75
C SER A 371 -66.01 -26.37 81.88
N CYS A 372 -65.52 -27.36 82.63
CA CYS A 372 -65.99 -27.75 83.96
C CYS A 372 -65.01 -27.21 84.99
#